data_AF-A0A2V7DXA5-F1
#
_entry.id   AF-A0A2V7DXA5-F1
#
_cell.length_a   1.000
_cell.length_b   1.000
_cell.length_c   1.000
_cell.angle_alpha   90.00
_cell.angle_beta   90.00
_cell.angle_gamma   90.00
#
_symmetry.space_group_name_H-M   'P 1'
#
loop_
_entity.id
_entity.type
_entity.pdbx_description
1 polymer ?
#
loop_
_entity_poly.entity_id
_entity_poly.type
_entity_poly.pdbx_seq_one_letter_code
_entity_poly.pdbx_strand_id
1 'polypeptide(L)' 'AQLKGKAMAESAASLAEAGRIAGRAADAITDLHGSAEYKEHLVGVLLRRAWEQALKTIEESARR' A
#
# COMPACT_ATOMS: atom_id res chain seq x y z
N ALA A 1 -2.10 3.25 -11.48
CA ALA A 1 -3.13 2.46 -12.18
C ALA A 1 -4.31 2.10 -11.28
N GLN A 2 -4.12 1.51 -10.09
CA GLN A 2 -5.25 1.08 -9.24
C GLN A 2 -5.83 2.12 -8.27
N LEU A 3 -5.04 3.10 -7.84
CA LEU A 3 -5.46 4.12 -6.86
C LEU A 3 -5.66 5.51 -7.48
N LYS A 4 -5.10 5.75 -8.67
CA LYS A 4 -5.16 7.06 -9.34
C LYS A 4 -6.60 7.38 -9.73
N GLY A 5 -7.09 8.57 -9.35
CA GLY A 5 -8.39 9.09 -9.74
C GLY A 5 -9.59 8.50 -8.97
N LYS A 6 -9.35 7.62 -7.99
CA LYS A 6 -10.42 7.11 -7.11
C LYS A 6 -10.66 8.09 -5.96
N ALA A 7 -11.93 8.22 -5.57
CA ALA A 7 -12.27 8.95 -4.35
C ALA A 7 -11.58 8.28 -3.14
N MET A 8 -11.24 9.07 -2.12
CA MET A 8 -10.57 8.54 -0.92
C MET A 8 -11.37 7.40 -0.28
N ALA A 9 -12.70 7.52 -0.21
CA ALA A 9 -13.59 6.48 0.32
C ALA A 9 -13.55 5.17 -0.51
N GLU A 10 -13.38 5.26 -1.82
CA GLU A 10 -13.36 4.12 -2.76
C GLU A 10 -11.97 3.47 -2.86
N SER A 11 -10.93 4.20 -2.46
CA SER A 11 -9.55 3.74 -2.53
C SER A 11 -9.27 2.57 -1.59
N ALA A 12 -9.94 2.51 -0.42
CA ALA A 12 -9.75 1.48 0.58
C ALA A 12 -10.04 0.06 0.05
N ALA A 13 -11.12 -0.10 -0.71
CA ALA A 13 -11.48 -1.36 -1.37
C ALA A 13 -10.44 -1.79 -2.43
N SER A 14 -9.66 -0.84 -2.95
CA SER A 14 -8.64 -1.09 -3.97
C SER A 14 -7.25 -1.37 -3.39
N LEU A 15 -7.03 -1.14 -2.09
CA LEU A 15 -5.72 -1.27 -1.46
C LEU A 15 -5.21 -2.71 -1.42
N ALA A 16 -6.10 -3.70 -1.25
CA ALA A 16 -5.70 -5.10 -1.27
C ALA A 16 -5.08 -5.48 -2.63
N GLU A 17 -5.76 -5.10 -3.71
CA GLU A 17 -5.31 -5.36 -5.08
C GLU A 17 -4.06 -4.54 -5.44
N ALA A 18 -4.03 -3.25 -5.05
CA ALA A 18 -2.86 -2.41 -5.23
C ALA A 18 -1.62 -2.97 -4.49
N GLY A 19 -1.83 -3.49 -3.28
CA GLY A 19 -0.79 -4.12 -2.46
C GLY A 19 -0.25 -5.39 -3.09
N ARG A 20 -1.13 -6.23 -3.66
CA ARG A 20 -0.72 -7.43 -4.40
C ARG A 20 0.09 -7.10 -5.65
N ILE A 21 -0.33 -6.08 -6.42
CA ILE A 21 0.42 -5.63 -7.60
C ILE A 21 1.78 -5.06 -7.19
N ALA A 22 1.82 -4.22 -6.16
CA ALA A 22 3.06 -3.64 -5.65
C ALA A 22 4.01 -4.70 -5.10
N GLY A 23 3.48 -5.69 -4.37
CA GLY A 23 4.25 -6.83 -3.86
C GLY A 23 4.92 -7.60 -4.97
N ARG A 24 4.16 -8.03 -5.99
CA ARG A 24 4.74 -8.73 -7.15
C ARG A 24 5.75 -7.88 -7.93
N ALA A 25 5.50 -6.58 -8.05
CA ALA A 25 6.41 -5.66 -8.73
C ALA A 25 7.71 -5.41 -7.96
N ALA A 26 7.76 -5.73 -6.66
CA ALA A 26 8.97 -5.62 -5.86
C ALA A 26 10.02 -6.68 -6.19
N ASP A 27 9.63 -7.76 -6.88
CA ASP A 27 10.51 -8.86 -7.34
C ASP A 27 11.44 -9.34 -6.22
N ALA A 28 10.83 -9.67 -5.08
CA ALA A 28 11.58 -9.94 -3.86
C ALA A 28 12.32 -11.28 -3.95
N ILE A 29 13.51 -11.34 -3.34
CA ILE A 29 14.27 -12.57 -3.18
C ILE A 29 14.19 -13.10 -1.75
N THR A 30 14.35 -14.41 -1.60
CA THR A 30 14.55 -15.04 -0.29
C THR A 30 16.00 -14.82 0.17
N ASP A 31 16.17 -14.34 1.40
CA ASP A 31 17.49 -14.19 2.05
C ASP A 31 17.35 -14.36 3.59
N LEU A 32 18.40 -13.97 4.33
CA LEU A 32 18.44 -14.04 5.80
C LEU A 32 17.33 -13.23 6.51
N HIS A 33 16.70 -12.27 5.82
CA HIS A 33 15.66 -11.40 6.37
C HIS A 33 14.23 -11.89 6.05
N GLY A 34 14.08 -13.00 5.32
CA GLY A 34 12.80 -13.64 5.06
C GLY A 34 12.62 -14.14 3.64
N SER A 35 11.52 -14.87 3.41
CA SER A 35 11.15 -15.37 2.08
C SER A 35 10.72 -14.24 1.15
N ALA A 36 10.89 -14.45 -0.16
CA ALA A 36 10.32 -13.60 -1.20
C ALA A 36 8.82 -13.33 -0.93
N GLU A 37 8.04 -14.39 -0.70
CA GLU A 37 6.59 -14.30 -0.41
C GLU A 37 6.29 -13.42 0.80
N TYR A 38 7.05 -13.55 1.90
CA TYR A 38 6.87 -12.72 3.08
C TYR A 38 7.12 -11.25 2.77
N LYS A 39 8.16 -10.94 2.00
CA LYS A 39 8.51 -9.57 1.62
C LYS A 39 7.47 -8.96 0.67
N GLU A 40 7.00 -9.70 -0.32
CA GLU A 40 5.91 -9.24 -1.20
C GLU A 40 4.63 -8.97 -0.40
N HIS A 41 4.28 -9.84 0.55
CA HIS A 41 3.17 -9.61 1.47
C HIS A 41 3.38 -8.34 2.31
N LEU A 42 4.59 -8.16 2.84
CA LEU A 42 4.95 -7.02 3.66
C LEU A 42 4.84 -5.70 2.89
N VAL A 43 5.17 -5.68 1.59
CA VAL A 43 4.94 -4.52 0.71
C VAL A 43 3.46 -4.13 0.70
N GLY A 44 2.55 -5.09 0.59
CA GLY A 44 1.11 -4.82 0.66
C GLY A 44 0.67 -4.22 2.00
N VAL A 45 1.23 -4.70 3.10
CA VAL A 45 0.97 -4.15 4.45
C VAL A 45 1.48 -2.71 4.57
N LEU A 46 2.70 -2.46 4.13
CA LEU A 46 3.32 -1.13 4.21
C LEU A 46 2.60 -0.13 3.30
N LEU A 47 2.17 -0.55 2.10
CA LEU A 47 1.36 0.29 1.22
C LEU A 47 0.07 0.76 1.91
N ARG A 48 -0.67 -0.15 2.55
CA ARG A 48 -1.90 0.19 3.26
C ARG A 48 -1.63 1.21 4.37
N ARG A 49 -0.61 0.97 5.20
CA ARG A 49 -0.23 1.86 6.31
C ARG A 49 0.18 3.25 5.81
N ALA A 50 1.01 3.30 4.77
CA ALA A 50 1.43 4.55 4.15
C ALA A 50 0.24 5.34 3.58
N TRP A 51 -0.73 4.64 2.97
CA TRP A 51 -1.96 5.25 2.48
C TRP A 51 -2.79 5.84 3.61
N GLU A 52 -3.08 5.07 4.67
CA GLU A 52 -3.82 5.53 5.85
C GLU A 52 -3.15 6.76 6.49
N GLN A 53 -1.82 6.75 6.60
CA GLN A 53 -1.06 7.89 7.10
C GLN A 53 -1.20 9.12 6.21
N ALA A 54 -1.12 8.95 4.88
CA ALA A 54 -1.30 10.04 3.93
C ALA A 54 -2.71 10.65 4.00
N LEU A 55 -3.76 9.82 4.12
CA LEU A 55 -5.14 10.28 4.31
C LEU A 55 -5.26 11.16 5.55
N LYS A 56 -4.72 10.69 6.68
CA LYS A 56 -4.73 11.42 7.95
C LYS A 56 -4.02 12.77 7.83
N THR A 57 -2.86 12.82 7.19
CA THR A 57 -2.13 14.08 6.96
C THR A 57 -2.92 15.06 6.11
N ILE A 58 -3.64 14.59 5.09
CA ILE A 58 -4.50 15.43 4.25
C ILE A 58 -5.68 15.99 5.06
N GLU A 59 -6.34 15.15 5.85
CA GLU A 59 -7.46 15.57 6.72
C GLU A 59 -7.02 16.61 7.77
N GLU A 60 -5.85 16.43 8.37
CA GLU A 60 -5.27 17.37 9.33
C GLU A 60 -4.90 18.71 8.67
N SER A 61 -4.40 18.66 7.44
CA SER A 61 -4.04 19.86 6.67
C SER A 61 -5.29 20.64 6.22
N ALA A 62 -6.37 19.94 5.84
CA ALA A 62 -7.64 20.56 5.46
C ALA A 62 -8.39 21.22 6.64
N ARG A 63 -8.02 20.86 7.88
CA ARG A 63 -8.60 21.42 9.11
C ARG A 63 -7.87 22.68 9.59
N ARG A 64 -6.67 22.96 9.07
CA ARG A 64 -5.86 24.15 9.39
C ARG A 64 -6.17 25.27 8.43
#